data_AF-A0A1E4SMH8-F1
#
_entry.id   AF-A0A1E4SMH8-F1
#
_cell.length_a   1.000
_cell.length_b   1.000
_cell.length_c   1.000
_cell.angle_alpha   90.00
_cell.angle_beta   90.00
_cell.angle_gamma   90.00
#
_symmetry.space_group_name_H-M   'P 1'
#
loop_
_entity.id
_entity.type
_entity.pdbx_description
1 polymer ?
#
loop_
_entity_poly.entity_id
_entity_poly.type
_entity_poly.pdbx_seq_one_letter_code
_entity_poly.pdbx_strand_id
1 'polypeptide(L)'
;MARIDTVKGWIGADASSQRTDRLLSRSGDAVYLERLRKEVEHTKQYIKQADIAISSLKQADRQDSASEKRRVVALYDSYARVPFVPDKDEVIGSATASTALRNSVEDYSEAIATLSESKVDPEELTLLMDDYRDIVHHTSRTNEKGLSKLKEMDSKLAELEQEVSLVNRARTQLKSRLKDADQMSSLLSLHLKRVLTKYLAVQNWEEKVVMDSPALKSTIRLIMLMIDDLLTAPQDSWVEIVPTSITAQLVKILVFKSIVISREDSTPSIYYLRIRNFGIQV
;
A
#
# COMPACT_ATOMS: atom_id res chain seq x y z
N MET A 1 -13.35 -34.47 85.18
CA MET A 1 -13.49 -35.18 83.89
C MET A 1 -14.24 -34.31 82.88
N ALA A 2 -13.62 -33.25 82.33
CA ALA A 2 -14.30 -32.39 81.34
C ALA A 2 -13.36 -31.77 80.28
N ARG A 3 -12.07 -32.12 80.27
CA ARG A 3 -11.07 -31.56 79.35
C ARG A 3 -10.62 -32.51 78.23
N ILE A 4 -11.04 -33.77 78.26
CA ILE A 4 -10.62 -34.77 77.27
C ILE A 4 -11.62 -34.86 76.10
N ASP A 5 -12.90 -34.54 76.32
CA ASP A 5 -13.92 -34.60 75.27
C ASP A 5 -13.90 -33.39 74.31
N THR A 6 -13.38 -32.25 74.76
CA THR A 6 -13.23 -31.05 73.92
C THR A 6 -12.10 -31.19 72.88
N VAL A 7 -11.05 -31.96 73.19
CA VAL A 7 -9.90 -32.18 72.29
C VAL A 7 -10.25 -33.17 71.17
N LYS A 8 -11.14 -34.14 71.43
CA LYS A 8 -11.63 -35.06 70.39
C LYS A 8 -12.54 -34.37 69.35
N GLY A 9 -13.23 -33.30 69.73
CA GLY A 9 -14.07 -32.50 68.81
C GLY A 9 -13.27 -31.68 67.79
N TRP A 10 -12.09 -31.18 68.18
CA TRP A 10 -11.24 -30.34 67.30
C TRP A 10 -10.42 -31.18 66.32
N ILE A 11 -9.93 -32.36 66.75
CA ILE A 11 -9.18 -33.29 65.88
C ILE A 11 -10.09 -33.91 64.81
N GLY A 12 -11.38 -34.11 65.09
CA GLY A 12 -12.35 -34.63 64.11
C GLY A 12 -12.79 -33.62 63.04
N ALA A 13 -12.84 -32.32 63.38
CA ALA A 13 -13.24 -31.25 62.47
C ALA A 13 -12.12 -30.87 61.48
N ASP A 14 -10.87 -30.82 61.94
CA ASP A 14 -9.70 -30.58 61.07
C ASP A 14 -9.42 -31.74 60.10
N ALA A 15 -9.61 -32.98 60.55
CA ALA A 15 -9.39 -34.16 59.71
C ALA A 15 -10.44 -34.30 58.58
N SER A 16 -11.66 -33.77 58.78
CA SER A 16 -12.73 -33.76 57.78
C SER A 16 -12.57 -32.59 56.80
N SER A 17 -12.16 -31.40 57.27
CA SER A 17 -11.79 -30.25 56.43
C SER A 17 -10.55 -30.52 55.55
N GLN A 18 -9.50 -31.13 56.11
CA GLN A 18 -8.32 -31.55 55.33
C GLN A 18 -8.62 -32.70 54.35
N ARG A 19 -9.61 -33.56 54.65
CA ARG A 19 -10.06 -34.59 53.71
C ARG A 19 -10.84 -33.99 52.55
N THR A 20 -11.74 -33.04 52.82
CA THR A 20 -12.48 -32.34 51.76
C THR A 20 -11.56 -31.49 50.90
N ASP A 21 -10.57 -30.80 51.47
CA ASP A 21 -9.58 -30.03 50.69
C ASP A 21 -8.68 -30.92 49.83
N ARG A 22 -8.24 -32.08 50.33
CA ARG A 22 -7.46 -33.06 49.53
C ARG A 22 -8.29 -33.76 48.46
N LEU A 23 -9.59 -33.94 48.68
CA LEU A 23 -10.51 -34.51 47.68
C LEU A 23 -10.88 -33.48 46.62
N LEU A 24 -11.09 -32.21 47.02
CA LEU A 24 -11.30 -31.07 46.12
C LEU A 24 -10.03 -30.75 45.31
N SER A 25 -8.84 -30.85 45.90
CA SER A 25 -7.56 -30.68 45.17
C SER A 25 -7.35 -31.82 44.16
N ARG A 26 -7.61 -33.07 44.53
CA ARG A 26 -7.54 -34.21 43.58
C ARG A 26 -8.56 -34.10 42.45
N SER A 27 -9.74 -33.54 42.73
CA SER A 27 -10.76 -33.24 41.72
C SER A 27 -10.34 -32.09 40.80
N GLY A 28 -9.75 -31.02 41.36
CA GLY A 28 -9.23 -29.87 40.61
C GLY A 28 -8.04 -30.24 39.73
N ASP A 29 -7.10 -31.02 40.24
CA ASP A 29 -5.92 -31.50 39.51
C ASP A 29 -6.32 -32.42 38.35
N ALA A 30 -7.31 -33.30 38.56
CA ALA A 30 -7.82 -34.16 37.50
C ALA A 30 -8.51 -33.36 36.38
N VAL A 31 -9.30 -32.33 36.74
CA VAL A 31 -9.95 -31.43 35.78
C VAL A 31 -8.91 -30.59 35.03
N TYR A 32 -7.89 -30.08 35.72
CA TYR A 32 -6.78 -29.35 35.12
C TYR A 32 -5.98 -30.22 34.14
N LEU A 33 -5.65 -31.46 34.52
CA LEU A 33 -4.95 -32.40 33.66
C LEU A 33 -5.74 -32.76 32.41
N GLU A 34 -7.05 -32.97 32.54
CA GLU A 34 -7.91 -33.26 31.41
C GLU A 34 -8.04 -32.07 30.46
N ARG A 35 -8.13 -30.85 31.00
CA ARG A 35 -8.12 -29.60 30.22
C ARG A 35 -6.80 -29.42 29.47
N LEU A 36 -5.67 -29.57 30.16
CA LEU A 36 -4.34 -29.50 29.57
C LEU A 36 -4.15 -30.55 28.47
N ARG A 37 -4.64 -31.78 28.65
CA ARG A 37 -4.59 -32.82 27.62
C ARG A 37 -5.38 -32.45 26.37
N LYS A 38 -6.60 -31.93 26.54
CA LYS A 38 -7.44 -31.49 25.42
C LYS A 38 -6.79 -30.32 24.67
N GLU A 39 -6.22 -29.37 25.39
CA GLU A 39 -5.51 -28.25 24.78
C GLU A 39 -4.27 -28.73 24.01
N VAL A 40 -3.46 -29.64 24.58
CA VAL A 40 -2.29 -30.19 23.89
C VAL A 40 -2.69 -30.89 22.60
N GLU A 41 -3.79 -31.64 22.61
CA GLU A 41 -4.30 -32.31 21.42
C GLU A 41 -4.83 -31.32 20.38
N HIS A 42 -5.52 -30.26 20.82
CA HIS A 42 -5.99 -29.18 19.96
C HIS A 42 -4.81 -28.46 19.28
N THR A 43 -3.78 -28.06 20.05
CA THR A 43 -2.57 -27.41 19.50
C THR A 43 -1.84 -28.33 18.52
N LYS A 44 -1.75 -29.65 18.79
CA LYS A 44 -1.18 -30.62 17.84
C LYS A 44 -1.95 -30.67 16.52
N GLN A 45 -3.29 -30.60 16.58
CA GLN A 45 -4.12 -30.56 15.38
C GLN A 45 -3.91 -29.27 14.58
N TYR A 46 -3.78 -28.12 15.24
CA TYR A 46 -3.42 -26.86 14.58
C TYR A 46 -2.06 -26.93 13.89
N ILE A 47 -1.04 -27.47 14.55
CA ILE A 47 0.29 -27.66 13.96
C ILE A 47 0.18 -28.55 12.72
N LYS A 48 -0.55 -29.66 12.80
CA LYS A 48 -0.75 -30.57 11.67
C LYS A 48 -1.45 -29.89 10.50
N GLN A 49 -2.46 -29.08 10.76
CA GLN A 49 -3.14 -28.31 9.71
C GLN A 49 -2.22 -27.25 9.09
N ALA A 50 -1.41 -26.57 9.90
CA ALA A 50 -0.41 -25.62 9.42
C ALA A 50 0.65 -26.29 8.54
N ASP A 51 1.16 -27.47 8.93
CA ASP A 51 2.12 -28.24 8.15
C ASP A 51 1.54 -28.67 6.79
N ILE A 52 0.28 -29.12 6.78
CA ILE A 52 -0.43 -29.43 5.53
C ILE A 52 -0.51 -28.18 4.65
N ALA A 53 -0.94 -27.04 5.19
CA ALA A 53 -1.03 -25.79 4.44
C ALA A 53 0.33 -25.32 3.89
N ILE A 54 1.40 -25.40 4.69
CA ILE A 54 2.77 -25.10 4.27
C ILE A 54 3.20 -26.03 3.13
N SER A 55 2.90 -27.32 3.22
CA SER A 55 3.25 -28.29 2.19
C SER A 55 2.52 -28.02 0.87
N SER A 56 1.22 -27.67 0.92
CA SER A 56 0.43 -27.30 -0.26
C SER A 56 0.93 -26.00 -0.89
N LEU A 57 1.24 -24.99 -0.08
CA LEU A 57 1.80 -23.72 -0.57
C LEU A 57 3.16 -23.91 -1.22
N LYS A 58 4.06 -24.73 -0.62
CA LYS A 58 5.37 -25.04 -1.21
C LYS A 58 5.28 -25.82 -2.52
N GLN A 59 4.24 -26.64 -2.72
CA GLN A 59 4.01 -27.31 -4.00
C GLN A 59 3.54 -26.33 -5.08
N ALA A 60 2.71 -25.35 -4.72
CA ALA A 60 2.28 -24.28 -5.63
C ALA A 60 3.43 -23.32 -5.98
N ASP A 61 4.30 -22.99 -5.01
CA ASP A 61 5.45 -22.08 -5.19
C ASP A 61 6.54 -22.63 -6.13
N ARG A 62 6.57 -23.96 -6.36
CA ARG A 62 7.48 -24.56 -7.36
C ARG A 62 7.16 -24.15 -8.81
N GLN A 63 6.00 -23.55 -9.05
CA GLN A 63 5.59 -23.04 -10.35
C GLN A 63 5.85 -21.54 -10.54
N ASP A 64 6.19 -20.80 -9.48
CA ASP A 64 6.36 -19.35 -9.53
C ASP A 64 7.62 -18.94 -8.74
N SER A 65 8.70 -18.55 -9.44
CA SER A 65 9.90 -18.07 -8.75
C SER A 65 9.63 -16.66 -8.20
N ALA A 66 9.12 -16.58 -6.97
CA ALA A 66 8.88 -15.29 -6.32
C ALA A 66 10.20 -14.49 -6.21
N SER A 67 10.19 -13.27 -6.77
CA SER A 67 11.31 -12.33 -6.67
C SER A 67 11.65 -12.04 -5.19
N GLU A 68 12.95 -12.02 -4.86
CA GLU A 68 13.48 -11.77 -3.52
C GLU A 68 12.91 -10.50 -2.85
N LYS A 69 12.60 -9.46 -3.66
CA LYS A 69 11.95 -8.24 -3.18
C LYS A 69 10.56 -8.47 -2.60
N ARG A 70 9.76 -9.36 -3.20
CA ARG A 70 8.43 -9.72 -2.67
C ARG A 70 8.55 -10.49 -1.36
N ARG A 71 9.58 -11.34 -1.23
CA ARG A 71 9.85 -12.10 -0.01
C ARG A 71 10.19 -11.17 1.16
N VAL A 72 11.01 -10.14 0.93
CA VAL A 72 11.35 -9.14 1.96
C VAL A 72 10.10 -8.36 2.43
N VAL A 73 9.24 -7.94 1.50
CA VAL A 73 7.99 -7.23 1.86
C VAL A 73 7.03 -8.14 2.63
N ALA A 74 6.90 -9.40 2.22
CA ALA A 74 6.06 -10.37 2.93
C ALA A 74 6.58 -10.70 4.33
N LEU A 75 7.91 -10.82 4.50
CA LEU A 75 8.54 -11.01 5.81
C LEU A 75 8.23 -9.82 6.73
N TYR A 76 8.37 -8.60 6.24
CA TYR A 76 8.07 -7.39 7.02
C TYR A 76 6.61 -7.35 7.50
N ASP A 77 5.64 -7.61 6.61
CA ASP A 77 4.23 -7.67 6.99
C ASP A 77 3.93 -8.83 7.96
N SER A 78 4.61 -9.98 7.81
CA SER A 78 4.45 -11.11 8.74
C SER A 78 4.99 -10.83 10.13
N TYR A 79 6.11 -10.10 10.27
CA TYR A 79 6.68 -9.74 11.56
C TYR A 79 5.82 -8.73 12.33
N ALA A 80 4.99 -7.95 11.63
CA ALA A 80 4.07 -7.01 12.25
C ALA A 80 2.83 -7.68 12.89
N ARG A 81 2.62 -8.99 12.66
CA ARG A 81 1.41 -9.71 13.11
C ARG A 81 1.78 -10.86 14.05
N VAL A 82 0.99 -11.04 15.11
CA VAL A 82 1.10 -12.21 15.99
C VAL A 82 0.19 -13.31 15.42
N PRO A 83 0.75 -14.44 14.93
CA PRO A 83 0.00 -15.43 14.17
C PRO A 83 -0.85 -16.37 15.04
N PHE A 84 -0.56 -16.47 16.34
CA PHE A 84 -1.30 -17.28 17.29
C PHE A 84 -1.67 -16.46 18.50
N VAL A 85 -2.96 -16.36 18.80
CA VAL A 85 -3.48 -15.69 19.99
C VAL A 85 -4.11 -16.77 20.87
N PRO A 86 -3.56 -17.00 22.07
CA PRO A 86 -4.11 -18.00 22.98
C PRO A 86 -5.49 -17.58 23.49
N ASP A 87 -6.34 -18.56 23.79
CA ASP A 87 -7.65 -18.31 24.37
C ASP A 87 -7.50 -17.90 25.86
N LYS A 88 -8.44 -17.09 26.37
CA LYS A 88 -8.43 -16.65 27.80
C LYS A 88 -8.47 -17.80 28.80
N ASP A 89 -8.90 -18.95 28.31
CA ASP A 89 -9.15 -20.18 29.03
C ASP A 89 -8.01 -21.19 28.85
N GLU A 90 -6.92 -20.82 28.19
CA GLU A 90 -5.82 -21.73 27.88
C GLU A 90 -4.85 -21.89 29.07
N VAL A 91 -4.59 -23.13 29.49
CA VAL A 91 -3.70 -23.48 30.62
C VAL A 91 -2.31 -23.97 30.18
N ILE A 92 -2.11 -24.21 28.89
CA ILE A 92 -0.79 -24.50 28.30
C ILE A 92 0.25 -23.43 28.67
N GLY A 93 -0.08 -22.15 28.56
CA GLY A 93 0.88 -21.06 28.84
C GLY A 93 1.42 -21.11 30.27
N SER A 94 0.53 -21.31 31.25
CA SER A 94 0.90 -21.50 32.65
C SER A 94 1.71 -22.79 32.89
N ALA A 95 1.36 -23.88 32.21
CA ALA A 95 2.10 -25.14 32.32
C ALA A 95 3.53 -24.99 31.78
N THR A 96 3.68 -24.38 30.60
CA THR A 96 4.99 -24.12 29.99
C THR A 96 5.84 -23.18 30.84
N ALA A 97 5.25 -22.11 31.37
CA ALA A 97 5.96 -21.20 32.28
C ALA A 97 6.44 -21.93 33.54
N SER A 98 5.60 -22.79 34.12
CA SER A 98 5.95 -23.58 35.30
C SER A 98 7.09 -24.57 35.02
N THR A 99 7.04 -25.28 33.89
CA THR A 99 8.13 -26.18 33.47
C THR A 99 9.41 -25.41 33.19
N ALA A 100 9.34 -24.28 32.51
CA ALA A 100 10.52 -23.45 32.23
C ALA A 100 11.16 -22.89 33.50
N LEU A 101 10.35 -22.43 34.46
CA LEU A 101 10.83 -21.98 35.77
C LEU A 101 11.48 -23.13 36.54
N ARG A 102 10.85 -24.31 36.55
CA ARG A 102 11.40 -25.49 37.20
C ARG A 102 12.75 -25.89 36.60
N ASN A 103 12.83 -25.97 35.27
CA ASN A 103 14.08 -26.27 34.57
C ASN A 103 15.14 -25.22 34.89
N SER A 104 14.77 -23.93 34.90
CA SER A 104 15.71 -22.86 35.27
C SER A 104 16.21 -23.04 36.70
N VAL A 105 15.34 -23.41 37.65
CA VAL A 105 15.75 -23.68 39.04
C VAL A 105 16.66 -24.90 39.13
N GLU A 106 16.37 -25.97 38.38
CA GLU A 106 17.22 -27.16 38.29
C GLU A 106 18.60 -26.78 37.70
N ASP A 107 18.64 -26.06 36.58
CA ASP A 107 19.86 -25.54 35.94
C ASP A 107 20.67 -24.64 36.89
N TYR A 108 19.99 -23.73 37.61
CA TYR A 108 20.64 -22.89 38.63
C TYR A 108 21.17 -23.72 39.80
N SER A 109 20.46 -24.76 40.22
CA SER A 109 20.90 -25.62 41.32
C SER A 109 22.13 -26.45 40.93
N GLU A 110 22.19 -26.95 39.69
CA GLU A 110 23.36 -27.63 39.14
C GLU A 110 24.53 -26.65 38.94
N ALA A 111 24.25 -25.44 38.45
CA ALA A 111 25.26 -24.39 38.32
C ALA A 111 25.83 -23.97 39.68
N ILE A 112 25.02 -23.90 40.73
CA ILE A 112 25.47 -23.60 42.10
C ILE A 112 26.25 -24.77 42.69
N ALA A 113 25.82 -26.01 42.46
CA ALA A 113 26.54 -27.20 42.91
C ALA A 113 27.94 -27.26 42.27
N THR A 114 28.03 -27.02 40.96
CA THR A 114 29.30 -26.94 40.23
C THR A 114 30.15 -25.73 40.64
N LEU A 115 29.54 -24.58 40.94
CA LEU A 115 30.25 -23.42 41.51
C LEU A 115 30.77 -23.67 42.93
N SER A 116 30.08 -24.49 43.73
CA SER A 116 30.46 -24.79 45.10
C SER A 116 31.63 -25.77 45.21
N GLU A 117 31.82 -26.62 44.19
CA GLU A 117 32.97 -27.50 44.05
C GLU A 117 34.17 -26.82 43.36
N SER A 118 33.91 -25.81 42.52
CA SER A 118 34.92 -24.96 41.91
C SER A 118 35.35 -23.86 42.88
N LYS A 119 36.59 -23.90 43.38
CA LYS A 119 37.22 -22.69 43.94
C LYS A 119 37.46 -21.71 42.79
N VAL A 120 36.43 -20.94 42.43
CA VAL A 120 36.56 -19.88 41.44
C VAL A 120 37.54 -18.84 41.98
N ASP A 121 38.61 -18.61 41.23
CA ASP A 121 39.64 -17.64 41.59
C ASP A 121 39.01 -16.24 41.51
N PRO A 122 39.01 -15.43 42.59
CA PRO A 122 38.39 -14.11 42.60
C PRO A 122 38.92 -13.17 41.51
N GLU A 123 40.16 -13.37 41.04
CA GLU A 123 40.74 -12.64 39.92
C GLU A 123 40.04 -12.92 38.58
N GLU A 124 39.69 -14.18 38.31
CA GLU A 124 39.02 -14.60 37.08
C GLU A 124 37.58 -14.05 37.02
N LEU A 125 36.92 -13.96 38.18
CA LEU A 125 35.60 -13.36 38.32
C LEU A 125 35.62 -11.85 38.09
N THR A 126 36.65 -11.14 38.59
CA THR A 126 36.80 -9.71 38.34
C THR A 126 37.06 -9.40 36.87
N LEU A 127 37.86 -10.22 36.19
CA LEU A 127 38.13 -10.08 34.77
C LEU A 127 36.86 -10.28 33.93
N LEU A 128 36.06 -11.29 34.26
CA LEU A 128 34.78 -11.56 33.60
C LEU A 128 33.74 -10.46 33.84
N MET A 129 33.73 -9.84 35.04
CA MET A 129 32.83 -8.71 35.32
C MET A 129 33.22 -7.46 34.52
N ASP A 130 34.51 -7.21 34.34
CA ASP A 130 34.98 -6.11 33.49
C ASP A 130 34.65 -6.38 32.01
N ASP A 131 34.84 -7.60 31.50
CA ASP A 131 34.42 -8.00 30.15
C ASP A 131 32.91 -7.81 29.93
N TYR A 132 32.09 -8.21 30.92
CA TYR A 132 30.64 -7.98 30.86
C TYR A 132 30.29 -6.49 30.83
N ARG A 133 31.03 -5.66 31.57
CA ARG A 133 30.82 -4.21 31.61
C ARG A 133 31.13 -3.58 30.26
N ASP A 134 32.21 -4.03 29.61
CA ASP A 134 32.59 -3.60 28.28
C ASP A 134 31.56 -4.01 27.23
N ILE A 135 31.05 -5.25 27.30
CA ILE A 135 29.97 -5.73 26.42
C ILE A 135 28.71 -4.89 26.59
N VAL A 136 28.30 -4.60 27.84
CA VAL A 136 27.13 -3.76 28.12
C VAL A 136 27.32 -2.37 27.55
N HIS A 137 28.48 -1.76 27.76
CA HIS A 137 28.78 -0.43 27.23
C HIS A 137 28.77 -0.42 25.69
N HIS A 138 29.31 -1.45 25.04
CA HIS A 138 29.33 -1.55 23.59
C HIS A 138 27.91 -1.77 23.02
N THR A 139 27.10 -2.56 23.72
CA THR A 139 25.71 -2.82 23.36
C THR A 139 24.87 -1.54 23.49
N SER A 140 24.99 -0.79 24.60
CA SER A 140 24.29 0.49 24.78
C SER A 140 24.67 1.49 23.71
N ARG A 141 25.97 1.63 23.39
CA ARG A 141 26.44 2.56 22.34
C ARG A 141 25.94 2.17 20.95
N THR A 142 25.83 0.88 20.67
CA THR A 142 25.27 0.38 19.40
C THR A 142 23.78 0.64 19.33
N ASN A 143 23.07 0.45 20.45
CA ASN A 143 21.64 0.71 20.54
C ASN A 143 21.32 2.21 20.35
N GLU A 144 22.08 3.10 20.97
CA GLU A 144 21.95 4.56 20.78
C GLU A 144 22.18 4.99 19.33
N LYS A 145 23.20 4.44 18.67
CA LYS A 145 23.44 4.67 17.23
C LYS A 145 22.29 4.16 16.38
N GLY A 146 21.76 2.97 16.69
CA GLY A 146 20.59 2.40 16.02
C GLY A 146 19.37 3.30 16.15
N LEU A 147 19.08 3.76 17.37
CA LEU A 147 17.96 4.65 17.68
C LEU A 147 18.08 6.00 16.97
N SER A 148 19.29 6.55 16.89
CA SER A 148 19.56 7.80 16.16
C SER A 148 19.32 7.63 14.66
N LYS A 149 19.76 6.52 14.08
CA LYS A 149 19.55 6.19 12.66
C LYS A 149 18.08 5.95 12.34
N LEU A 150 17.34 5.35 13.25
CA LEU A 150 15.90 5.12 13.12
C LEU A 150 15.14 6.44 13.09
N LYS A 151 15.46 7.37 14.00
CA LYS A 151 14.91 8.75 13.99
C LYS A 151 15.21 9.49 12.68
N GLU A 152 16.42 9.32 12.14
CA GLU A 152 16.78 9.91 10.85
C GLU A 152 15.93 9.33 9.71
N MET A 153 15.71 8.01 9.69
CA MET A 153 14.84 7.36 8.70
C MET A 153 13.38 7.78 8.84
N ASP A 154 12.86 7.92 10.06
CA ASP A 154 11.50 8.41 10.31
C ASP A 154 11.32 9.84 9.80
N SER A 155 12.32 10.72 9.99
CA SER A 155 12.28 12.09 9.45
C SER A 155 12.26 12.10 7.91
N LYS A 156 13.09 11.26 7.28
CA LYS A 156 13.12 11.12 5.81
C LYS A 156 11.82 10.55 5.26
N LEU A 157 11.18 9.63 5.97
CA LEU A 157 9.87 9.09 5.60
C LEU A 157 8.79 10.18 5.65
N ALA A 158 8.77 11.00 6.70
CA ALA A 158 7.82 12.10 6.82
C ALA A 158 7.98 13.14 5.69
N GLU A 159 9.22 13.46 5.30
CA GLU A 159 9.51 14.34 4.16
C GLU A 159 8.99 13.75 2.83
N LEU A 160 9.24 12.46 2.58
CA LEU A 160 8.76 11.78 1.39
C LEU A 160 7.22 11.71 1.33
N GLU A 161 6.55 11.47 2.46
CA GLU A 161 5.08 11.49 2.53
C GLU A 161 4.52 12.87 2.19
N GLN A 162 5.18 13.94 2.64
CA GLN A 162 4.80 15.30 2.31
C GLN A 162 4.95 15.58 0.80
N GLU A 163 6.07 15.19 0.19
CA GLU A 163 6.29 15.34 -1.25
C GLU A 163 5.25 14.57 -2.08
N VAL A 164 4.95 13.32 -1.70
CA VAL A 164 3.93 12.49 -2.37
C VAL A 164 2.56 13.16 -2.29
N SER A 165 2.23 13.80 -1.15
CA SER A 165 0.97 14.53 -1.00
C SER A 165 0.86 15.73 -1.96
N LEU A 166 1.96 16.47 -2.16
CA LEU A 166 2.01 17.62 -3.08
C LEU A 166 1.88 17.17 -4.53
N VAL A 167 2.59 16.11 -4.92
CA VAL A 167 2.51 15.51 -6.26
C VAL A 167 1.09 15.01 -6.54
N ASN A 168 0.44 14.37 -5.58
CA ASN A 168 -0.94 13.91 -5.74
C ASN A 168 -1.94 15.06 -5.91
N ARG A 169 -1.76 16.18 -5.18
CA ARG A 169 -2.58 17.39 -5.38
C ARG A 169 -2.38 17.99 -6.77
N ALA A 170 -1.13 18.15 -7.20
CA ALA A 170 -0.80 18.66 -8.55
C ALA A 170 -1.39 17.77 -9.64
N ARG A 171 -1.27 16.43 -9.50
CA ARG A 171 -1.86 15.46 -10.43
C ARG A 171 -3.38 15.57 -10.49
N THR A 172 -4.04 15.78 -9.36
CA THR A 172 -5.50 15.93 -9.29
C THR A 172 -5.95 17.22 -10.00
N GLN A 173 -5.24 18.33 -9.77
CA GLN A 173 -5.49 19.59 -10.47
C GLN A 173 -5.25 19.46 -11.98
N LEU A 174 -4.18 18.77 -12.40
CA LEU A 174 -3.92 18.55 -13.83
C LEU A 174 -5.03 17.72 -14.47
N LYS A 175 -5.50 16.66 -13.80
CA LYS A 175 -6.62 15.85 -14.28
C LYS A 175 -7.91 16.65 -14.43
N SER A 176 -8.21 17.54 -13.47
CA SER A 176 -9.41 18.38 -13.59
C SER A 176 -9.28 19.38 -14.74
N ARG A 177 -8.11 20.03 -14.89
CA ARG A 177 -7.85 20.94 -16.01
C ARG A 177 -7.92 20.25 -17.37
N LEU A 178 -7.42 19.03 -17.47
CA LEU A 178 -7.52 18.23 -18.68
C LEU A 178 -8.99 17.93 -19.01
N LYS A 179 -9.78 17.54 -18.01
CA LYS A 179 -11.22 17.30 -18.18
C LYS A 179 -11.96 18.58 -18.64
N ASP A 180 -11.64 19.72 -18.05
CA ASP A 180 -12.23 21.01 -18.45
C ASP A 180 -11.87 21.36 -19.90
N ALA A 181 -10.61 21.12 -20.30
CA ALA A 181 -10.14 21.32 -21.66
C ALA A 181 -10.84 20.38 -22.67
N ASP A 182 -11.01 19.10 -22.32
CA ASP A 182 -11.74 18.12 -23.14
C ASP A 182 -13.21 18.52 -23.31
N GLN A 183 -13.86 18.97 -22.23
CA GLN A 183 -15.23 19.48 -22.29
C GLN A 183 -15.33 20.71 -23.20
N MET A 184 -14.41 21.67 -23.06
CA MET A 184 -14.38 22.86 -23.90
C MET A 184 -14.13 22.51 -25.38
N SER A 185 -13.21 21.60 -25.65
CA SER A 185 -12.92 21.09 -27.01
C SER A 185 -14.15 20.44 -27.63
N SER A 186 -14.86 19.60 -26.87
CA SER A 186 -16.09 18.95 -27.33
C SER A 186 -17.20 19.96 -27.67
N LEU A 187 -17.34 21.00 -26.84
CA LEU A 187 -18.32 22.07 -27.03
C LEU A 187 -17.96 22.94 -28.23
N LEU A 188 -16.68 23.25 -28.42
CA LEU A 188 -16.18 23.97 -29.60
C LEU A 188 -16.45 23.18 -30.88
N SER A 189 -16.15 21.88 -30.90
CA SER A 189 -16.41 21.00 -32.04
C SER A 189 -17.90 20.94 -32.40
N LEU A 190 -18.77 20.85 -31.39
CA LEU A 190 -20.22 20.87 -31.58
C LEU A 190 -20.70 22.20 -32.17
N HIS A 191 -20.23 23.34 -31.64
CA HIS A 191 -20.59 24.65 -32.15
C HIS A 191 -20.05 24.89 -33.55
N LEU A 192 -18.80 24.53 -33.82
CA LEU A 192 -18.18 24.67 -35.12
C LEU A 192 -18.94 23.84 -36.16
N LYS A 193 -19.28 22.59 -35.85
CA LYS A 193 -20.14 21.76 -36.70
C LYS A 193 -21.48 22.44 -37.00
N ARG A 194 -22.13 23.03 -35.99
CA ARG A 194 -23.41 23.74 -36.17
C ARG A 194 -23.27 24.99 -37.05
N VAL A 195 -22.21 25.76 -36.88
CA VAL A 195 -21.92 26.95 -37.68
C VAL A 195 -21.61 26.55 -39.12
N LEU A 196 -20.77 25.53 -39.33
CA LEU A 196 -20.45 25.00 -40.66
C LEU A 196 -21.70 24.47 -41.38
N THR A 197 -22.58 23.74 -40.70
CA THR A 197 -23.86 23.31 -41.28
C THR A 197 -24.72 24.49 -41.72
N LYS A 198 -24.80 25.56 -40.91
CA LYS A 198 -25.55 26.78 -41.28
C LYS A 198 -24.89 27.51 -42.43
N TYR A 199 -23.57 27.66 -42.41
CA TYR A 199 -22.80 28.31 -43.46
C TYR A 199 -22.99 27.60 -44.81
N LEU A 200 -22.82 26.27 -44.84
CA LEU A 200 -23.03 25.48 -46.05
C LEU A 200 -24.49 25.49 -46.51
N ALA A 201 -25.47 25.55 -45.60
CA ALA A 201 -26.88 25.69 -45.98
C ALA A 201 -27.17 27.05 -46.65
N VAL A 202 -26.56 28.13 -46.17
CA VAL A 202 -26.67 29.47 -46.78
C VAL A 202 -25.95 29.51 -48.13
N GLN A 203 -24.74 28.96 -48.21
CA GLN A 203 -23.98 28.91 -49.46
C GLN A 203 -24.70 28.05 -50.53
N ASN A 204 -25.24 26.90 -50.15
CA ASN A 204 -26.03 26.04 -51.05
C ASN A 204 -27.31 26.72 -51.54
N TRP A 205 -27.93 27.54 -50.68
CA TRP A 205 -29.08 28.35 -51.07
C TRP A 205 -28.72 29.41 -52.10
N GLU A 206 -27.58 30.09 -51.92
CA GLU A 206 -27.08 31.12 -52.85
C GLU A 206 -26.62 30.53 -54.19
N GLU A 207 -25.91 29.41 -54.18
CA GLU A 207 -25.39 28.73 -55.38
C GLU A 207 -26.44 27.83 -56.07
N LYS A 208 -27.62 27.64 -55.47
CA LYS A 208 -28.70 26.72 -55.93
C LYS A 208 -28.23 25.27 -56.14
N VAL A 209 -27.17 24.85 -55.46
CA VAL A 209 -26.64 23.48 -55.52
C VAL A 209 -27.29 22.67 -54.40
N VAL A 210 -28.08 21.66 -54.76
CA VAL A 210 -28.62 20.70 -53.79
C VAL A 210 -27.54 19.68 -53.47
N MET A 211 -26.89 19.83 -52.31
CA MET A 211 -25.98 18.80 -51.80
C MET A 211 -26.76 17.68 -51.10
N ASP A 212 -26.42 16.43 -51.43
CA ASP A 212 -26.92 15.26 -50.72
C ASP A 212 -26.39 15.20 -49.27
N SER A 213 -27.21 14.69 -48.35
CA SER A 213 -26.86 14.49 -46.93
C SER A 213 -25.49 13.83 -46.67
N PRO A 214 -25.08 12.75 -47.39
CA PRO A 214 -23.74 12.19 -47.25
C PRO A 214 -22.61 13.12 -47.71
N ALA A 215 -22.81 13.90 -48.79
CA ALA A 215 -21.83 14.86 -49.28
C ALA A 215 -21.64 16.03 -48.31
N LEU A 216 -22.73 16.52 -47.71
CA LEU A 216 -22.67 17.56 -46.67
C LEU A 216 -21.84 17.09 -45.46
N LYS A 217 -22.04 15.85 -45.01
CA LYS A 217 -21.30 15.28 -43.87
C LYS A 217 -19.81 15.12 -44.16
N SER A 218 -19.44 14.70 -45.38
CA SER A 218 -18.03 14.57 -45.77
C SER A 218 -17.35 15.94 -45.89
N THR A 219 -18.03 16.94 -46.47
CA THR A 219 -17.50 18.31 -46.56
C THR A 219 -17.32 18.95 -45.18
N ILE A 220 -18.27 18.80 -44.26
CA ILE A 220 -18.12 19.29 -42.87
C ILE A 220 -16.92 18.63 -42.20
N ARG A 221 -16.72 17.31 -42.40
CA ARG A 221 -15.58 16.59 -41.82
C ARG A 221 -14.25 17.10 -42.39
N LEU A 222 -14.17 17.36 -43.70
CA LEU A 222 -12.97 17.93 -44.33
C LEU A 222 -12.65 19.33 -43.81
N ILE A 223 -13.66 20.18 -43.63
CA ILE A 223 -13.46 21.52 -43.07
C ILE A 223 -13.05 21.46 -41.59
N MET A 224 -13.64 20.56 -40.81
CA MET A 224 -13.24 20.34 -39.42
C MET A 224 -11.78 19.89 -39.31
N LEU A 225 -11.35 18.94 -40.14
CA LEU A 225 -9.95 18.49 -40.19
C LEU A 225 -9.00 19.63 -40.57
N MET A 226 -9.36 20.44 -41.57
CA MET A 226 -8.59 21.63 -41.94
C MET A 226 -8.45 22.62 -40.78
N ILE A 227 -9.51 22.82 -39.98
CA ILE A 227 -9.48 23.72 -38.82
C ILE A 227 -8.68 23.11 -37.67
N ASP A 228 -8.79 21.80 -37.43
CA ASP A 228 -8.00 21.08 -36.43
C ASP A 228 -6.51 21.10 -36.77
N ASP A 229 -6.13 20.91 -38.05
CA ASP A 229 -4.75 21.01 -38.53
C ASP A 229 -4.20 22.43 -38.31
N LEU A 230 -5.03 23.46 -38.52
CA LEU A 230 -4.65 24.86 -38.25
C LEU A 230 -4.50 25.19 -36.76
N LEU A 231 -5.28 24.55 -35.89
CA LEU A 231 -5.25 24.78 -34.43
C LEU A 231 -4.16 23.97 -33.72
N THR A 232 -3.79 22.80 -34.24
CA THR A 232 -2.78 21.90 -33.66
C THR A 232 -1.37 22.17 -34.16
N ALA A 233 -1.23 22.88 -35.28
CA ALA A 233 0.05 23.29 -35.81
C ALA A 233 0.81 24.20 -34.82
N PRO A 234 2.13 23.99 -34.62
CA PRO A 234 2.94 24.89 -33.80
C PRO A 234 2.88 26.31 -34.36
N GLN A 235 2.91 27.33 -33.47
CA GLN A 235 2.58 28.73 -33.78
C GLN A 235 3.41 29.40 -34.90
N ASP A 236 4.56 28.81 -35.24
CA ASP A 236 5.44 29.29 -36.32
C ASP A 236 5.43 28.43 -37.59
N SER A 237 4.60 27.38 -37.62
CA SER A 237 4.49 26.50 -38.79
C SER A 237 3.36 26.93 -39.72
N TRP A 238 3.64 26.82 -41.02
CA TRP A 238 2.65 27.03 -42.08
C TRP A 238 1.95 25.71 -42.37
N VAL A 239 0.63 25.71 -42.38
CA VAL A 239 -0.16 24.53 -42.72
C VAL A 239 -0.47 24.54 -44.21
N GLU A 240 -0.08 23.47 -44.89
CA GLU A 240 -0.39 23.25 -46.31
C GLU A 240 -1.80 22.68 -46.44
N ILE A 241 -2.68 23.42 -47.13
CA ILE A 241 -4.06 23.00 -47.36
C ILE A 241 -4.33 22.97 -48.86
N VAL A 242 -4.75 21.81 -49.37
CA VAL A 242 -5.24 21.65 -50.74
C VAL A 242 -6.72 22.06 -50.78
N PRO A 243 -7.05 23.20 -51.40
CA PRO A 243 -8.42 23.72 -51.39
C PRO A 243 -9.33 22.94 -52.35
N THR A 244 -10.48 22.53 -51.83
CA THR A 244 -11.68 22.20 -52.63
C THR A 244 -12.45 23.49 -52.91
N SER A 245 -13.33 23.54 -53.93
CA SER A 245 -14.13 24.74 -54.28
C SER A 245 -14.79 25.43 -53.06
N ILE A 246 -15.33 24.64 -52.14
CA ILE A 246 -16.00 25.11 -50.92
C ILE A 246 -15.00 25.57 -49.84
N THR A 247 -13.89 24.85 -49.64
CA THR A 247 -12.88 25.23 -48.64
C THR A 247 -12.11 26.47 -49.10
N ALA A 248 -11.93 26.69 -50.41
CA ALA A 248 -11.34 27.91 -50.97
C ALA A 248 -12.13 29.17 -50.60
N GLN A 249 -13.47 29.11 -50.67
CA GLN A 249 -14.33 30.23 -50.30
C GLN A 249 -14.28 30.50 -48.79
N LEU A 250 -14.29 29.45 -47.97
CA LEU A 250 -14.14 29.57 -46.53
C LEU A 250 -12.79 30.20 -46.15
N VAL A 251 -11.70 29.76 -46.78
CA VAL A 251 -10.35 30.32 -46.58
C VAL A 251 -10.33 31.81 -46.94
N LYS A 252 -10.97 32.21 -48.05
CA LYS A 252 -11.10 33.64 -48.42
C LYS A 252 -11.81 34.45 -47.34
N ILE A 253 -12.88 33.91 -46.73
CA ILE A 253 -13.59 34.57 -45.62
C ILE A 253 -12.70 34.67 -44.38
N LEU A 254 -11.97 33.60 -44.04
CA LEU A 254 -11.05 33.57 -42.89
C LEU A 254 -9.89 34.56 -43.04
N VAL A 255 -9.35 34.69 -44.25
CA VAL A 255 -8.31 35.67 -44.60
C VAL A 255 -8.90 37.09 -44.58
N PHE A 256 -10.07 37.31 -45.18
CA PHE A 256 -10.76 38.61 -45.19
C PHE A 256 -11.06 39.11 -43.77
N LYS A 257 -11.45 38.21 -42.86
CA LYS A 257 -11.69 38.53 -41.45
C LYS A 257 -10.42 38.57 -40.60
N SER A 258 -9.24 38.43 -41.22
CA SER A 258 -7.93 38.46 -40.56
C SER A 258 -7.78 37.44 -39.41
N ILE A 259 -8.49 36.31 -39.52
CA ILE A 259 -8.40 35.18 -38.58
C ILE A 259 -7.18 34.32 -38.93
N VAL A 260 -6.90 34.21 -40.23
CA VAL A 260 -5.80 33.43 -40.80
C VAL A 260 -4.94 34.34 -41.68
N ILE A 261 -3.62 34.14 -41.63
CA ILE A 261 -2.62 34.81 -42.47
C ILE A 261 -2.28 33.85 -43.62
N SER A 262 -2.32 34.35 -44.85
CA SER A 262 -1.85 33.63 -46.04
C SER A 262 -0.42 34.03 -46.35
N ARG A 263 0.44 33.06 -46.68
CA ARG A 263 1.78 33.32 -47.21
C ARG A 263 1.72 33.73 -48.68
N GLU A 264 2.68 34.54 -49.13
CA GLU A 264 2.78 35.02 -50.52
C GLU A 264 2.95 33.89 -51.56
N ASP A 265 3.51 32.75 -51.14
CA ASP A 265 3.69 31.54 -51.98
C ASP A 265 2.39 30.74 -52.19
N SER A 266 1.24 31.24 -51.73
CA SER A 266 -0.04 30.55 -51.84
C SER A 266 -0.57 30.62 -53.28
N THR A 267 -0.86 29.45 -53.85
CA THR A 267 -1.42 29.30 -55.21
C THR A 267 -2.87 28.85 -55.14
N PRO A 268 -3.66 28.98 -56.23
CA PRO A 268 -5.05 28.48 -56.27
C PRO A 268 -5.16 26.97 -55.98
N SER A 269 -4.06 26.22 -56.14
CA SER A 269 -3.93 24.79 -55.90
C SER A 269 -3.45 24.42 -54.50
N ILE A 270 -2.76 25.31 -53.78
CA ILE A 270 -2.17 25.04 -52.46
C ILE A 270 -2.15 26.35 -51.66
N TYR A 271 -2.84 26.38 -50.52
CA TYR A 271 -2.76 27.49 -49.58
C TYR A 271 -1.81 27.17 -48.42
N TYR A 272 -0.91 28.10 -48.12
CA TYR A 272 -0.11 28.08 -46.90
C TYR A 272 -0.72 29.04 -45.88
N LEU A 273 -1.38 28.48 -44.88
CA LEU A 273 -2.18 29.21 -43.92
C LEU A 273 -1.59 29.10 -42.51
N ARG A 274 -1.75 30.19 -41.75
CA ARG A 274 -1.40 30.23 -40.33
C ARG A 274 -2.46 30.98 -39.54
N ILE A 275 -2.88 30.48 -38.39
CA ILE A 275 -3.79 31.21 -37.50
C ILE A 275 -3.08 32.46 -36.96
N ARG A 276 -3.79 33.60 -36.91
CA ARG A 276 -3.26 34.81 -36.27
C ARG A 276 -3.11 34.58 -34.77
N ASN A 277 -2.01 35.05 -34.18
CA ASN A 277 -1.84 35.00 -32.73
C ASN A 277 -2.94 35.81 -32.04
N PHE A 278 -3.90 35.12 -31.43
CA PHE A 278 -4.88 35.69 -30.52
C PHE A 278 -4.35 35.51 -29.10
N GLY A 279 -3.98 36.62 -28.44
CA GLY A 279 -3.69 36.62 -27.00
C GLY A 279 -2.23 36.50 -26.56
N ILE A 280 -1.24 36.74 -27.42
CA ILE A 280 0.14 37.03 -26.97
C ILE A 280 0.41 38.51 -27.16
N GLN A 281 -0.22 39.33 -26.33
CA GLN A 281 0.40 40.59 -25.90
C GLN A 281 1.03 40.28 -24.54
N VAL A 282 2.34 40.52 -24.47
CA VAL A 282 3.11 40.60 -23.22
C VAL A 282 2.44 41.61 -22.28
#